data_AF-A0A2N9GVJ3-F1
#
_entry.id   AF-A0A2N9GVJ3-F1
#
_cell.length_a   1.000
_cell.length_b   1.000
_cell.length_c   1.000
_cell.angle_alpha   90.00
_cell.angle_beta   90.00
_cell.angle_gamma   90.00
#
_symmetry.space_group_name_H-M   'P 1'
#
loop_
_entity.id
_entity.type
_entity.pdbx_description
1 polymer ?
#
loop_
_entity_poly.entity_id
_entity_poly.type
_entity_poly.pdbx_seq_one_letter_code
_entity_poly.pdbx_strand_id
1 'polypeptide(L)'
;MNANTRLRPSRSSESSSESGIINERVLVLVFESIKWDIRTLCLTSSVNRKLQAIAKRLLWRELCVHRAPRMVAALANGSTNGRIGGEWHALAKLMFFCCGCEPTRNFKLSRGSPGHFAKASRFSKTSGRSFLTKKCRGDLLYVSDPCEHPNPMGAKEDDLGIYRGVFKGFPRSKTRACLIGRQIELDEKVRCPYCGARVWSMTTARLVPKSAARRLGSHHGGLEYFVCLNGHLHGTCWLVPLSSDEEDKNDDDDDDDDEDEDDSGVHGGDLDLDLDHEDQTVINGSLSDT
;
A
#
# COMPACT_ATOMS: atom_id res chain seq x y z
N MET A 1 58.85 -27.44 25.46
CA MET A 1 58.93 -26.04 25.95
C MET A 1 58.42 -25.14 24.83
N ASN A 2 57.26 -24.52 25.00
CA ASN A 2 56.84 -23.37 24.20
C ASN A 2 55.76 -22.62 24.98
N ALA A 3 56.11 -21.40 25.39
CA ALA A 3 55.25 -20.46 26.06
C ALA A 3 54.29 -19.83 25.06
N ASN A 4 53.01 -19.78 25.39
CA ASN A 4 52.08 -18.72 24.99
C ASN A 4 50.77 -18.87 25.77
N THR A 5 50.81 -18.45 27.03
CA THR A 5 49.64 -18.28 27.88
C THR A 5 48.84 -17.08 27.34
N ARG A 6 47.83 -17.32 26.49
CA ARG A 6 46.81 -16.31 26.21
C ARG A 6 45.92 -16.16 27.44
N LEU A 7 46.12 -15.07 28.16
CA LEU A 7 45.23 -14.58 29.21
C LEU A 7 43.79 -14.50 28.67
N ARG A 8 42.92 -15.36 29.20
CA ARG A 8 41.47 -15.29 29.00
C ARG A 8 40.96 -14.05 29.74
N PRO A 9 40.32 -13.08 29.07
CA PRO A 9 39.68 -12.00 29.80
C PRO A 9 38.61 -12.62 30.70
N SER A 10 38.80 -12.44 32.00
CA SER A 10 37.78 -12.66 33.01
C SER A 10 36.50 -11.97 32.56
N ARG A 11 35.40 -12.75 32.44
CA ARG A 11 34.06 -12.18 32.44
C ARG A 11 33.87 -11.51 33.80
N SER A 12 34.24 -10.24 33.89
CA SER A 12 33.74 -9.33 34.90
C SER A 12 32.24 -9.20 34.64
N SER A 13 31.49 -9.99 35.39
CA SER A 13 30.10 -9.74 35.70
C SER A 13 30.01 -8.42 36.47
N GLU A 14 29.93 -7.30 35.76
CA GLU A 14 29.65 -6.01 36.37
C GLU A 14 28.64 -5.21 35.55
N SER A 15 27.52 -4.96 36.22
CA SER A 15 26.43 -4.05 35.91
C SER A 15 25.54 -4.41 34.70
N SER A 16 24.52 -5.22 34.99
CA SER A 16 23.18 -4.97 34.46
C SER A 16 22.71 -3.58 34.92
N SER A 17 23.31 -2.53 34.37
CA SER A 17 22.99 -1.14 34.66
C SER A 17 21.77 -0.73 33.84
N GLU A 18 20.65 -0.68 34.56
CA GLU A 18 19.42 0.04 34.27
C GLU A 18 18.78 -0.13 32.90
N SER A 19 17.68 -0.89 32.92
CA SER A 19 16.60 -0.83 31.96
C SER A 19 16.07 0.62 31.80
N GLY A 20 16.71 1.45 30.96
CA GLY A 20 16.32 2.86 30.75
C GLY A 20 14.92 3.11 30.18
N ILE A 21 14.14 2.03 29.97
CA ILE A 21 12.71 2.07 29.71
C ILE A 21 12.13 1.08 30.71
N ILE A 22 11.60 1.62 31.79
CA ILE A 22 11.02 0.88 32.91
C ILE A 22 9.64 0.35 32.52
N ASN A 23 8.92 1.11 31.71
CA ASN A 23 7.57 0.77 31.28
C ASN A 23 7.29 1.25 29.85
N GLU A 24 7.09 0.31 28.93
CA GLU A 24 6.75 0.60 27.53
C GLU A 24 5.40 1.30 27.39
N ARG A 25 4.50 1.17 28.37
CA ARG A 25 3.24 1.90 28.41
C ARG A 25 3.44 3.41 28.49
N VAL A 26 4.50 3.86 29.17
CA VAL A 26 4.85 5.29 29.20
C VAL A 26 5.20 5.78 27.80
N LEU A 27 5.92 4.99 27.00
CA LEU A 27 6.20 5.34 25.61
C LEU A 27 4.92 5.44 24.78
N VAL A 28 3.98 4.51 24.95
CA VAL A 28 2.68 4.58 24.28
C VAL A 28 1.94 5.87 24.64
N LEU A 29 1.88 6.22 25.92
CA LEU A 29 1.22 7.46 26.38
C LEU A 29 1.93 8.73 25.86
N VAL A 30 3.26 8.73 25.81
CA VAL A 30 4.03 9.83 25.19
C VAL A 30 3.66 9.96 23.71
N PHE A 31 3.66 8.86 22.95
CA PHE A 31 3.28 8.88 21.54
C PHE A 31 1.83 9.31 21.33
N GLU A 32 0.92 8.90 22.20
CA GLU A 32 -0.47 9.36 22.22
C GLU A 32 -0.56 10.88 22.43
N SER A 33 0.20 11.44 23.39
CA SER A 33 0.21 12.88 23.66
C SER A 33 0.71 13.74 22.49
N ILE A 34 1.61 13.19 21.65
CA ILE A 34 2.10 13.84 20.43
C ILE A 34 1.32 13.42 19.17
N LYS A 35 0.11 12.88 19.36
CA LYS A 35 -0.81 12.46 18.29
C LYS A 35 -0.18 11.48 17.29
N TRP A 36 0.68 10.60 17.79
CA TRP A 36 1.41 9.62 17.01
C TRP A 36 2.13 10.27 15.81
N ASP A 37 3.01 11.23 16.09
CA ASP A 37 3.86 11.85 15.08
C ASP A 37 4.88 10.83 14.50
N ILE A 38 4.79 10.62 13.19
CA ILE A 38 5.61 9.65 12.47
C ILE A 38 7.10 10.02 12.51
N ARG A 39 7.44 11.31 12.43
CA ARG A 39 8.84 11.76 12.41
C ARG A 39 9.52 11.44 13.73
N THR A 40 8.84 11.73 14.83
CA THR A 40 9.28 11.41 16.19
C THR A 40 9.45 9.91 16.38
N LEU A 41 8.55 9.08 15.83
CA LEU A 41 8.67 7.62 15.91
C LEU A 41 9.91 7.11 15.14
N CYS A 42 10.13 7.62 13.91
CA CYS A 42 11.33 7.32 13.13
C CYS A 42 12.62 7.67 13.89
N LEU A 43 12.69 8.89 14.46
CA LEU A 43 13.84 9.34 15.25
C LEU A 43 14.03 8.44 16.47
N THR A 44 12.98 8.19 17.24
CA THR A 44 13.00 7.32 18.43
C THR A 44 13.52 5.92 18.09
N SER A 45 13.06 5.33 16.98
CA SER A 45 13.50 4.01 16.52
C SER A 45 14.98 3.96 16.09
N SER A 46 15.60 5.12 15.86
CA SER A 46 16.98 5.26 15.42
C SER A 46 17.95 5.55 16.58
N VAL A 47 17.45 5.88 17.78
CA VAL A 47 18.29 6.25 18.94
C VAL A 47 19.10 5.05 19.46
N ASN A 48 18.47 3.90 19.68
CA ASN A 48 19.17 2.70 20.15
C ASN A 48 18.41 1.40 19.81
N ARG A 49 19.07 0.26 19.99
CA ARG A 49 18.51 -1.08 19.68
C ARG A 49 17.28 -1.43 20.51
N LYS A 50 17.19 -0.98 21.77
CA LYS A 50 16.04 -1.26 22.64
C LYS A 50 14.79 -0.52 22.13
N LEU A 51 14.90 0.77 21.83
CA LEU A 51 13.82 1.56 21.23
C LEU A 51 13.44 1.05 19.84
N GLN A 52 14.42 0.64 19.04
CA GLN A 52 14.15 0.01 17.75
C GLN A 52 13.32 -1.28 17.91
N ALA A 53 13.66 -2.13 18.89
CA ALA A 53 12.91 -3.36 19.17
C ALA A 53 11.47 -3.07 19.67
N ILE A 54 11.30 -2.09 20.55
CA ILE A 54 9.99 -1.65 21.04
C ILE A 54 9.16 -1.07 19.89
N ALA A 55 9.76 -0.26 19.02
CA ALA A 55 9.08 0.28 17.85
C ALA A 55 8.56 -0.84 16.94
N LYS A 56 9.42 -1.80 16.59
CA LYS A 56 9.08 -2.98 15.78
C LYS A 56 7.96 -3.82 16.38
N ARG A 57 7.99 -4.04 17.69
CA ARG A 57 7.01 -4.90 18.37
C ARG A 57 5.68 -4.20 18.65
N LEU A 58 5.69 -2.90 18.94
CA LEU A 58 4.55 -2.18 19.50
C LEU A 58 4.22 -0.89 18.75
N LEU A 59 5.15 0.07 18.69
CA LEU A 59 4.79 1.44 18.33
C LEU A 59 4.29 1.59 16.88
N TRP A 60 4.85 0.82 15.93
CA TRP A 60 4.35 0.86 14.54
C TRP A 60 2.91 0.38 14.42
N ARG A 61 2.53 -0.63 15.22
CA ARG A 61 1.16 -1.14 15.25
C ARG A 61 0.22 -0.08 15.80
N GLU A 62 0.55 0.48 16.96
CA GLU A 62 -0.27 1.51 17.60
C GLU A 62 -0.43 2.76 16.71
N LEU A 63 0.64 3.19 16.03
CA LEU A 63 0.57 4.26 15.02
C LEU A 63 -0.44 3.92 13.91
N CYS A 64 -0.36 2.72 13.33
CA CYS A 64 -1.26 2.31 12.26
C CYS A 64 -2.72 2.28 12.74
N VAL A 65 -2.97 1.71 13.93
CA VAL A 65 -4.31 1.63 14.54
C VAL A 65 -4.87 3.02 14.79
N HIS A 66 -4.07 3.93 15.34
CA HIS A 66 -4.49 5.32 15.59
C HIS A 66 -4.82 6.06 14.29
N ARG A 67 -4.04 5.85 13.23
CA ARG A 67 -4.13 6.64 11.99
C ARG A 67 -5.14 6.13 10.99
N ALA A 68 -5.41 4.82 10.95
CA ALA A 68 -6.38 4.23 10.03
C ALA A 68 -7.12 3.04 10.66
N PRO A 69 -7.88 3.26 11.75
CA PRO A 69 -8.46 2.19 12.56
C PRO A 69 -9.35 1.25 11.74
N ARG A 70 -10.20 1.79 10.87
CA ARG A 70 -11.11 1.00 10.01
C ARG A 70 -10.35 0.14 8.99
N MET A 71 -9.29 0.68 8.40
CA MET A 71 -8.46 -0.06 7.45
C MET A 71 -7.70 -1.17 8.15
N VAL A 72 -7.06 -0.86 9.28
CA VAL A 72 -6.31 -1.86 10.07
C VAL A 72 -7.22 -2.98 10.56
N ALA A 73 -8.41 -2.66 11.08
CA ALA A 73 -9.38 -3.67 11.52
C ALA A 73 -9.79 -4.62 10.38
N ALA A 74 -10.02 -4.06 9.18
CA ALA A 74 -10.38 -4.85 8.00
C ALA A 74 -9.21 -5.75 7.53
N LEU A 75 -7.99 -5.23 7.51
CA LEU A 75 -6.78 -5.95 7.09
C LEU A 75 -6.40 -7.06 8.08
N ALA A 76 -6.62 -6.85 9.37
CA ALA A 76 -6.23 -7.78 10.41
C ALA A 76 -7.24 -8.94 10.61
N ASN A 77 -8.26 -9.06 9.74
CA ASN A 77 -9.37 -10.02 9.90
C ASN A 77 -10.08 -9.91 11.26
N GLY A 78 -10.12 -8.71 11.87
CA GLY A 78 -10.63 -8.53 13.23
C GLY A 78 -9.72 -9.13 14.34
N SER A 79 -8.58 -9.71 14.01
CA SER A 79 -7.59 -10.19 14.98
C SER A 79 -6.61 -9.07 15.34
N THR A 80 -6.51 -8.73 16.61
CA THR A 80 -5.54 -7.74 17.13
C THR A 80 -4.08 -8.13 16.89
N ASN A 81 -3.82 -9.43 16.62
CA ASN A 81 -2.52 -10.03 16.34
C ASN A 81 -2.40 -10.58 14.91
N GLY A 82 -3.38 -10.29 14.04
CA GLY A 82 -3.37 -10.74 12.65
C GLY A 82 -2.11 -10.28 11.94
N ARG A 83 -1.42 -11.20 11.26
CA ARG A 83 -0.35 -10.85 10.33
C ARG A 83 -0.99 -10.12 9.14
N ILE A 84 -0.98 -8.80 9.17
CA ILE A 84 -1.15 -7.98 7.97
C ILE A 84 -0.09 -8.47 6.98
N GLY A 85 -0.37 -8.48 5.67
CA GLY A 85 0.60 -8.96 4.69
C GLY A 85 1.89 -8.13 4.73
N GLY A 86 2.83 -8.50 5.60
CA GLY A 86 4.02 -7.73 5.98
C GLY A 86 4.12 -7.40 7.48
N GLU A 87 5.20 -6.73 7.87
CA GLU A 87 5.37 -6.20 9.23
C GLU A 87 4.66 -4.85 9.40
N TRP A 88 4.26 -4.48 10.62
CA TRP A 88 3.61 -3.19 10.93
C TRP A 88 4.40 -1.97 10.45
N HIS A 89 5.74 -2.05 10.44
CA HIS A 89 6.57 -0.97 9.92
C HIS A 89 6.36 -0.76 8.40
N ALA A 90 6.09 -1.82 7.65
CA ALA A 90 5.84 -1.74 6.21
C ALA A 90 4.49 -1.09 5.93
N LEU A 91 3.46 -1.42 6.72
CA LEU A 91 2.16 -0.74 6.64
C LEU A 91 2.30 0.75 7.01
N ALA A 92 3.05 1.08 8.07
CA ALA A 92 3.31 2.46 8.43
C ALA A 92 4.04 3.21 7.30
N LYS A 93 5.11 2.61 6.74
CA LYS A 93 5.82 3.18 5.60
C LYS A 93 4.87 3.36 4.41
N LEU A 94 4.02 2.38 4.12
CA LEU A 94 2.99 2.48 3.09
C LEU A 94 1.99 3.60 3.38
N MET A 95 1.60 3.86 4.62
CA MET A 95 0.66 4.94 4.91
C MET A 95 1.29 6.33 4.74
N PHE A 96 2.56 6.49 5.11
CA PHE A 96 3.19 7.81 5.28
C PHE A 96 4.28 8.16 4.27
N PHE A 97 4.70 7.23 3.40
CA PHE A 97 5.81 7.45 2.47
C PHE A 97 5.36 7.30 1.02
N CYS A 98 5.52 8.37 0.25
CA CYS A 98 5.56 8.31 -1.20
C CYS A 98 6.91 7.71 -1.60
N CYS A 99 6.90 6.61 -2.38
CA CYS A 99 8.14 5.95 -2.77
C CYS A 99 8.92 6.69 -3.85
N GLY A 100 8.36 7.74 -4.44
CA GLY A 100 8.90 8.30 -5.66
C GLY A 100 8.67 7.34 -6.83
N CYS A 101 9.30 7.66 -7.95
CA CYS A 101 9.21 6.88 -9.17
C CYS A 101 10.56 6.83 -9.88
N GLU A 102 10.88 5.67 -10.45
CA GLU A 102 12.00 5.48 -11.36
C GLU A 102 11.46 5.03 -12.72
N PRO A 103 12.12 5.38 -13.83
CA PRO A 103 11.71 4.93 -15.15
C PRO A 103 11.68 3.40 -15.24
N THR A 104 10.63 2.84 -15.83
CA THR A 104 10.50 1.40 -16.05
C THR A 104 10.43 1.07 -17.55
N ARG A 105 10.26 -0.22 -17.86
CA ARG A 105 9.98 -0.64 -19.23
C ARG A 105 8.62 -0.14 -19.73
N ASN A 106 7.60 -0.11 -18.87
CA ASN A 106 6.23 0.22 -19.25
C ASN A 106 5.85 1.67 -18.92
N PHE A 107 6.65 2.38 -18.11
CA PHE A 107 6.39 3.75 -17.72
C PHE A 107 7.66 4.59 -17.94
N LYS A 108 7.67 5.37 -19.02
CA LYS A 108 8.82 6.20 -19.41
C LYS A 108 8.78 7.54 -18.71
N LEU A 109 9.88 7.88 -18.06
CA LEU A 109 10.08 9.15 -17.38
C LEU A 109 11.44 9.69 -17.76
N SER A 110 11.50 10.99 -18.04
CA SER A 110 12.75 11.69 -18.34
C SER A 110 13.65 11.79 -17.11
N ARG A 111 13.04 11.93 -15.92
CA ARG A 111 13.74 11.95 -14.63
C ARG A 111 12.87 11.32 -13.55
N GLY A 112 13.48 10.50 -12.71
CA GLY A 112 12.82 9.93 -11.53
C GLY A 112 12.42 11.01 -10.52
N SER A 113 11.38 10.70 -9.74
CA SER A 113 10.93 11.52 -8.61
C SER A 113 11.41 10.89 -7.31
N PRO A 114 12.07 11.63 -6.39
CA PRO A 114 12.53 11.07 -5.13
C PRO A 114 11.36 10.79 -4.17
N GLY A 115 11.53 9.79 -3.31
CA GLY A 115 10.57 9.49 -2.26
C GLY A 115 10.58 10.53 -1.13
N HIS A 116 9.43 10.72 -0.48
CA HIS A 116 9.26 11.65 0.63
C HIS A 116 8.11 11.23 1.56
N PHE A 117 8.01 11.88 2.73
CA PHE A 117 6.82 11.75 3.57
C PHE A 117 5.62 12.38 2.88
N ALA A 118 4.57 11.60 2.68
CA ALA A 118 3.31 12.09 2.13
C ALA A 118 2.67 13.06 3.12
N LYS A 119 2.20 14.22 2.62
CA LYS A 119 1.52 15.24 3.44
C LYS A 119 0.20 14.71 4.00
N ALA A 120 -0.55 14.01 3.17
CA ALA A 120 -1.76 13.31 3.53
C ALA A 120 -1.84 11.98 2.76
N SER A 121 -2.58 11.03 3.31
CA SER A 121 -2.90 9.78 2.62
C SER A 121 -4.29 9.33 3.02
N ARG A 122 -5.20 9.27 2.06
CA ARG A 122 -6.50 8.65 2.26
C ARG A 122 -6.52 7.36 1.48
N PHE A 123 -6.80 6.26 2.16
CA PHE A 123 -6.96 4.96 1.53
C PHE A 123 -8.44 4.61 1.45
N SER A 124 -8.90 4.19 0.27
CA SER A 124 -10.29 3.82 0.05
C SER A 124 -10.43 2.41 -0.52
N LYS A 125 -11.44 1.70 0.00
CA LYS A 125 -11.92 0.42 -0.57
C LYS A 125 -12.57 0.62 -1.93
N THR A 126 -13.31 1.72 -2.12
CA THR A 126 -14.01 2.01 -3.37
C THR A 126 -13.00 2.25 -4.47
N SER A 127 -11.96 3.05 -4.17
CA SER A 127 -10.82 3.23 -5.08
C SER A 127 -10.17 1.89 -5.41
N GLY A 128 -9.88 1.06 -4.41
CA GLY A 128 -9.28 -0.25 -4.64
C GLY A 128 -10.13 -1.21 -5.47
N ARG A 129 -11.48 -1.14 -5.39
CA ARG A 129 -12.37 -1.95 -6.24
C ARG A 129 -12.19 -1.63 -7.72
N SER A 130 -11.90 -0.39 -8.09
CA SER A 130 -11.60 0.02 -9.47
C SER A 130 -10.29 -0.56 -10.02
N PHE A 131 -9.41 -1.09 -9.17
CA PHE A 131 -8.15 -1.74 -9.55
C PHE A 131 -8.28 -3.25 -9.70
N LEU A 132 -9.47 -3.83 -9.50
CA LEU A 132 -9.70 -5.26 -9.59
C LEU A 132 -10.44 -5.61 -10.87
N THR A 133 -9.90 -6.56 -11.63
CA THR A 133 -10.61 -7.19 -12.76
C THR A 133 -11.86 -7.92 -12.24
N LYS A 134 -12.83 -8.21 -13.11
CA LYS A 134 -14.08 -8.88 -12.69
C LYS A 134 -13.84 -10.17 -11.92
N LYS A 135 -12.92 -11.01 -12.42
CA LYS A 135 -12.47 -12.26 -11.80
C LYS A 135 -11.89 -12.04 -10.39
N CYS A 136 -11.37 -10.84 -10.09
CA CYS A 136 -10.73 -10.48 -8.83
C CYS A 136 -11.59 -9.57 -7.92
N ARG A 137 -12.81 -9.16 -8.32
CA ARG A 137 -13.67 -8.21 -7.56
C ARG A 137 -14.01 -8.65 -6.13
N GLY A 138 -13.86 -9.93 -5.80
CA GLY A 138 -14.05 -10.45 -4.44
C GLY A 138 -12.89 -10.18 -3.48
N ASP A 139 -11.73 -9.75 -3.99
CA ASP A 139 -10.60 -9.36 -3.17
C ASP A 139 -10.85 -7.98 -2.51
N LEU A 140 -10.29 -7.76 -1.32
CA LEU A 140 -10.31 -6.45 -0.69
C LEU A 140 -8.96 -5.76 -0.88
N LEU A 141 -8.97 -4.66 -1.64
CA LEU A 141 -7.84 -3.79 -1.86
C LEU A 141 -8.19 -2.38 -1.36
N TYR A 142 -7.26 -1.76 -0.64
CA TYR A 142 -7.28 -0.33 -0.35
C TYR A 142 -6.26 0.37 -1.25
N VAL A 143 -6.65 1.46 -1.90
CA VAL A 143 -5.73 2.30 -2.69
C VAL A 143 -5.79 3.73 -2.20
N SER A 144 -4.64 4.40 -2.17
CA SER A 144 -4.52 5.79 -1.79
C SER A 144 -4.87 6.73 -2.94
N ASP A 145 -5.26 7.95 -2.60
CA ASP A 145 -5.15 9.05 -3.57
C ASP A 145 -3.67 9.20 -4.02
N PRO A 146 -3.41 9.59 -5.28
CA PRO A 146 -2.06 9.88 -5.75
C PRO A 146 -1.40 11.02 -4.97
N CYS A 147 -0.10 10.88 -4.73
CA CYS A 147 0.76 12.01 -4.43
C CYS A 147 1.12 12.68 -5.75
N GLU A 148 0.82 13.97 -5.89
CA GLU A 148 1.07 14.76 -7.10
C GLU A 148 2.51 15.28 -7.11
N HIS A 149 3.17 15.10 -8.25
CA HIS A 149 4.52 15.54 -8.51
C HIS A 149 4.53 16.37 -9.79
N PRO A 150 4.90 17.67 -9.72
CA PRO A 150 4.98 18.51 -10.89
C PRO A 150 5.94 17.92 -11.92
N ASN A 151 5.53 17.89 -13.19
CA ASN A 151 6.43 17.46 -14.23
C ASN A 151 7.59 18.48 -14.38
N PRO A 152 8.87 18.05 -14.26
CA PRO A 152 10.02 18.94 -14.41
C PRO A 152 10.13 19.61 -15.79
N MET A 153 9.44 19.10 -16.81
CA MET A 153 9.53 19.56 -18.20
C MET A 153 8.53 20.69 -18.56
N GLY A 154 7.67 21.10 -17.62
CA GLY A 154 6.83 22.31 -17.73
C GLY A 154 5.38 22.06 -18.15
N ALA A 155 4.58 23.15 -18.12
CA ALA A 155 3.11 23.23 -18.09
C ALA A 155 2.31 22.60 -19.25
N LYS A 156 2.94 21.87 -20.17
CA LYS A 156 2.24 21.18 -21.28
C LYS A 156 2.08 19.67 -21.08
N GLU A 157 2.77 19.09 -20.09
CA GLU A 157 2.70 17.67 -19.81
C GLU A 157 2.02 17.41 -18.46
N ASP A 158 1.24 16.33 -18.44
CA ASP A 158 0.54 15.77 -17.30
C ASP A 158 1.43 15.67 -16.05
N ASP A 159 0.85 15.98 -14.89
CA ASP A 159 1.52 15.80 -13.61
C ASP A 159 1.67 14.30 -13.28
N LEU A 160 2.72 13.97 -12.54
CA LEU A 160 2.98 12.58 -12.14
C LEU A 160 2.24 12.26 -10.83
N GLY A 161 1.35 11.27 -10.89
CA GLY A 161 0.67 10.72 -9.72
C GLY A 161 1.36 9.47 -9.20
N ILE A 162 1.68 9.43 -7.90
CA ILE A 162 2.25 8.25 -7.24
C ILE A 162 1.28 7.73 -6.19
N TYR A 163 0.75 6.53 -6.41
CA TYR A 163 -0.26 5.92 -5.55
C TYR A 163 0.22 4.58 -4.98
N ARG A 164 -0.48 4.14 -3.94
CA ARG A 164 -0.09 2.99 -3.14
C ARG A 164 -1.30 2.28 -2.60
N GLY A 165 -1.15 1.02 -2.23
CA GLY A 165 -2.28 0.23 -1.78
C GLY A 165 -1.90 -1.01 -1.01
N VAL A 166 -2.89 -1.65 -0.40
CA VAL A 166 -2.69 -2.86 0.39
C VAL A 166 -3.88 -3.79 0.26
N PHE A 167 -3.59 -5.02 -0.13
CA PHE A 167 -4.55 -6.12 -0.15
C PHE A 167 -4.76 -6.70 1.25
N LYS A 168 -6.01 -7.04 1.55
CA LYS A 168 -6.32 -7.97 2.63
C LYS A 168 -6.03 -9.39 2.16
N GLY A 169 -5.17 -10.11 2.88
CA GLY A 169 -4.99 -11.55 2.67
C GLY A 169 -4.48 -11.95 1.29
N PHE A 170 -3.64 -11.13 0.64
CA PHE A 170 -3.12 -11.35 -0.70
C PHE A 170 -2.60 -12.78 -1.00
N PRO A 171 -1.91 -13.49 -0.08
CA PRO A 171 -1.48 -14.87 -0.34
C PRO A 171 -2.61 -15.84 -0.73
N ARG A 172 -3.86 -15.53 -0.33
CA ARG A 172 -5.07 -16.32 -0.59
C ARG A 172 -6.05 -15.61 -1.54
N SER A 173 -5.63 -14.53 -2.19
CA SER A 173 -6.52 -13.71 -3.02
C SER A 173 -6.71 -14.28 -4.42
N LYS A 174 -7.84 -13.93 -5.07
CA LYS A 174 -8.10 -14.30 -6.46
C LYS A 174 -7.11 -13.65 -7.42
N THR A 175 -6.67 -12.43 -7.11
CA THR A 175 -5.62 -11.70 -7.86
C THR A 175 -4.33 -12.50 -7.91
N ARG A 176 -3.89 -13.04 -6.76
CA ARG A 176 -2.68 -13.89 -6.72
C ARG A 176 -2.89 -15.19 -7.46
N ALA A 177 -4.07 -15.82 -7.34
CA ALA A 177 -4.40 -17.02 -8.10
C ALA A 177 -4.34 -16.78 -9.61
N CYS A 178 -4.85 -15.64 -10.10
CA CYS A 178 -4.77 -15.24 -11.51
C CYS A 178 -3.33 -15.06 -11.98
N LEU A 179 -2.49 -14.37 -11.19
CA LEU A 179 -1.07 -14.18 -11.50
C LEU A 179 -0.33 -15.52 -11.65
N ILE A 180 -0.60 -16.48 -10.75
CA ILE A 180 0.00 -17.82 -10.78
C ILE A 180 -0.55 -18.64 -11.95
N GLY A 181 -1.87 -18.64 -12.14
CA GLY A 181 -2.53 -19.38 -13.23
C GLY A 181 -2.05 -18.93 -14.62
N ARG A 182 -1.82 -17.63 -14.79
CA ARG A 182 -1.22 -17.05 -16.00
C ARG A 182 0.30 -17.19 -16.08
N GLN A 183 0.93 -17.86 -15.10
CA GLN A 183 2.38 -18.07 -15.02
C GLN A 183 3.20 -16.77 -15.11
N ILE A 184 2.67 -15.67 -14.54
CA ILE A 184 3.35 -14.39 -14.58
C ILE A 184 4.59 -14.43 -13.68
N GLU A 185 5.74 -14.13 -14.26
CA GLU A 185 6.99 -14.03 -13.52
C GLU A 185 7.03 -12.77 -12.65
N LEU A 186 7.68 -12.91 -11.49
CA LEU A 186 7.98 -11.78 -10.63
C LEU A 186 9.04 -10.90 -11.29
N ASP A 187 8.88 -9.58 -11.23
CA ASP A 187 9.83 -8.64 -11.78
C ASP A 187 11.19 -8.77 -11.08
N GLU A 188 12.24 -8.89 -11.89
CA GLU A 188 13.60 -9.12 -11.40
C GLU A 188 14.24 -7.85 -10.84
N LYS A 189 13.93 -6.69 -11.43
CA LYS A 189 14.57 -5.40 -11.14
C LYS A 189 13.84 -4.63 -10.07
N VAL A 190 12.51 -4.72 -10.04
CA VAL A 190 11.67 -3.98 -9.10
C VAL A 190 11.52 -4.75 -7.79
N ARG A 191 11.55 -4.01 -6.68
CA ARG A 191 11.26 -4.52 -5.33
C ARG A 191 10.25 -3.60 -4.68
N CYS A 192 9.44 -4.17 -3.78
CA CYS A 192 8.47 -3.39 -3.04
C CYS A 192 9.18 -2.33 -2.19
N PRO A 193 8.88 -1.02 -2.37
CA PRO A 193 9.56 0.04 -1.64
C PRO A 193 9.23 0.03 -0.14
N TYR A 194 8.16 -0.66 0.25
CA TYR A 194 7.67 -0.70 1.62
C TYR A 194 8.26 -1.84 2.46
N CYS A 195 8.44 -3.02 1.87
CA CYS A 195 8.88 -4.22 2.59
C CYS A 195 10.05 -4.98 1.92
N GLY A 196 10.51 -4.54 0.75
CA GLY A 196 11.61 -5.19 0.01
C GLY A 196 11.26 -6.50 -0.69
N ALA A 197 10.02 -6.99 -0.57
CA ALA A 197 9.60 -8.22 -1.24
C ALA A 197 9.60 -8.09 -2.78
N ARG A 198 9.74 -9.24 -3.46
CA ARG A 198 9.56 -9.35 -4.92
C ARG A 198 8.13 -8.95 -5.31
N VAL A 199 7.98 -8.45 -6.54
CA VAL A 199 6.72 -7.91 -7.05
C VAL A 199 6.34 -8.53 -8.39
N TRP A 200 5.05 -8.57 -8.67
CA TRP A 200 4.52 -8.76 -10.02
C TRP A 200 4.23 -7.41 -10.66
N SER A 201 4.49 -7.26 -11.97
CA SER A 201 3.97 -6.13 -12.75
C SER A 201 2.55 -6.45 -13.20
N MET A 202 1.60 -5.65 -12.77
CA MET A 202 0.19 -5.85 -13.11
C MET A 202 -0.09 -5.45 -14.56
N THR A 203 0.68 -4.49 -15.09
CA THR A 203 0.69 -4.11 -16.50
C THR A 203 1.15 -5.26 -17.39
N THR A 204 2.29 -5.88 -17.07
CA THR A 204 2.77 -7.06 -17.83
C THR A 204 1.82 -8.25 -17.70
N ALA A 205 1.18 -8.41 -16.54
CA ALA A 205 0.17 -9.46 -16.31
C ALA A 205 -1.16 -9.27 -17.07
N ARG A 206 -1.37 -8.10 -17.71
CA ARG A 206 -2.66 -7.69 -18.27
C ARG A 206 -3.80 -7.82 -17.27
N LEU A 207 -3.55 -7.32 -16.05
CA LEU A 207 -4.51 -7.29 -14.94
C LEU A 207 -4.81 -5.86 -14.49
N VAL A 208 -4.60 -4.87 -15.37
CA VAL A 208 -4.93 -3.47 -15.14
C VAL A 208 -6.29 -3.17 -15.78
N PRO A 209 -7.37 -3.00 -14.99
CA PRO A 209 -8.67 -2.63 -15.55
C PRO A 209 -8.68 -1.19 -16.04
N LYS A 210 -9.46 -0.89 -17.08
CA LYS A 210 -9.71 0.49 -17.56
C LYS A 210 -10.20 1.41 -16.43
N SER A 211 -11.03 0.88 -15.53
CA SER A 211 -11.56 1.61 -14.37
C SER A 211 -10.49 2.16 -13.42
N ALA A 212 -9.28 1.60 -13.41
CA ALA A 212 -8.19 2.09 -12.58
C ALA A 212 -7.72 3.48 -13.05
N ALA A 213 -7.56 3.67 -14.36
CA ALA A 213 -7.14 4.96 -14.93
C ALA A 213 -8.20 6.04 -14.68
N ARG A 214 -9.46 5.72 -14.94
CA ARG A 214 -10.60 6.60 -14.65
C ARG A 214 -10.64 7.01 -13.18
N ARG A 215 -10.43 6.06 -12.26
CA ARG A 215 -10.44 6.32 -10.82
C ARG A 215 -9.29 7.25 -10.37
N LEU A 216 -8.17 7.23 -11.06
CA LEU A 216 -7.01 8.07 -10.78
C LEU A 216 -7.03 9.43 -11.49
N GLY A 217 -7.99 9.67 -12.39
CA GLY A 217 -7.94 10.84 -13.29
C GLY A 217 -6.74 10.75 -14.25
N SER A 218 -6.49 9.56 -14.79
CA SER A 218 -5.37 9.27 -15.70
C SER A 218 -5.88 8.81 -17.07
N HIS A 219 -5.10 9.03 -18.11
CA HIS A 219 -5.36 8.46 -19.43
C HIS A 219 -5.33 6.93 -19.42
N HIS A 220 -6.13 6.30 -20.30
CA HIS A 220 -6.08 4.86 -20.50
C HIS A 220 -4.67 4.42 -20.92
N GLY A 221 -4.13 3.41 -20.23
CA GLY A 221 -2.74 2.97 -20.44
C GLY A 221 -1.67 3.90 -19.85
N GLY A 222 -2.07 5.04 -19.28
CA GLY A 222 -1.19 6.03 -18.65
C GLY A 222 -0.74 5.66 -17.23
N LEU A 223 -0.82 4.38 -16.84
CA LEU A 223 -0.45 3.94 -15.50
C LEU A 223 0.28 2.59 -15.49
N GLU A 224 1.11 2.41 -14.48
CA GLU A 224 1.75 1.15 -14.14
C GLU A 224 1.66 0.93 -12.63
N TYR A 225 1.43 -0.32 -12.21
CA TYR A 225 1.59 -0.68 -10.81
C TYR A 225 2.08 -2.12 -10.62
N PHE A 226 2.61 -2.32 -9.43
CA PHE A 226 3.20 -3.57 -8.99
C PHE A 226 2.56 -4.01 -7.69
N VAL A 227 2.43 -5.32 -7.51
CA VAL A 227 1.95 -5.92 -6.26
C VAL A 227 2.98 -6.91 -5.73
N CYS A 228 3.39 -6.74 -4.47
CA CYS A 228 4.38 -7.61 -3.85
C CYS A 228 3.78 -8.88 -3.26
N LEU A 229 4.62 -9.87 -2.94
CA LEU A 229 4.20 -11.14 -2.31
C LEU A 229 3.40 -10.95 -1.01
N ASN A 230 3.59 -9.82 -0.34
CA ASN A 230 2.90 -9.46 0.88
C ASN A 230 1.60 -8.66 0.62
N GLY A 231 1.27 -8.33 -0.63
CA GLY A 231 0.04 -7.62 -1.00
C GLY A 231 0.14 -6.10 -0.95
N HIS A 232 1.34 -5.53 -0.84
CA HIS A 232 1.52 -4.08 -1.03
C HIS A 232 1.52 -3.74 -2.51
N LEU A 233 0.77 -2.70 -2.86
CA LEU A 233 0.71 -2.08 -4.17
C LEU A 233 1.51 -0.79 -4.16
N HIS A 234 2.31 -0.56 -5.20
CA HIS A 234 2.87 0.75 -5.53
C HIS A 234 2.73 0.97 -7.03
N GLY A 235 2.38 2.19 -7.43
CA GLY A 235 2.15 2.52 -8.82
C GLY A 235 2.30 3.99 -9.13
N THR A 236 2.37 4.25 -10.42
CA THR A 236 2.51 5.58 -11.00
C THR A 236 1.55 5.77 -12.16
N CYS A 237 1.10 7.00 -12.36
CA CYS A 237 0.21 7.38 -13.44
C CYS A 237 0.48 8.81 -13.91
N TRP A 238 0.13 9.10 -15.16
CA TRP A 238 0.01 10.46 -15.68
C TRP A 238 -1.36 11.03 -15.33
N LEU A 239 -1.40 12.13 -14.61
CA LEU A 239 -2.62 12.79 -14.17
C LEU A 239 -3.07 13.77 -15.24
N VAL A 240 -4.31 13.61 -15.71
CA VAL A 240 -4.91 14.50 -16.69
C VAL A 240 -5.03 15.90 -16.05
N PRO A 241 -4.52 16.96 -16.69
CA PRO A 241 -4.71 18.32 -16.23
C PRO A 241 -6.19 18.64 -16.16
N LEU A 242 -6.64 19.24 -15.07
CA LEU A 242 -8.00 19.77 -14.95
C LEU A 242 -8.09 21.04 -15.83
N SER A 243 -8.25 20.90 -17.15
CA SER A 243 -8.65 22.01 -18.01
C SER A 243 -10.11 22.34 -17.74
N SER A 244 -10.44 23.62 -17.57
CA SER A 244 -11.76 24.11 -17.17
C SER A 244 -12.85 24.02 -18.27
N ASP A 245 -12.71 23.13 -19.24
CA ASP A 245 -13.70 22.96 -20.31
C ASP A 245 -14.41 21.63 -20.11
N GLU A 246 -15.53 21.72 -19.37
CA GLU A 246 -16.52 20.66 -19.18
C GLU A 246 -17.20 20.36 -20.53
N GLU A 247 -16.64 19.44 -21.31
CA GLU A 247 -17.43 18.68 -22.27
C GLU A 247 -17.72 17.31 -21.64
N ASP A 248 -18.82 17.24 -20.90
CA ASP A 248 -19.48 16.01 -20.46
C ASP A 248 -19.75 15.14 -21.69
N LYS A 249 -18.81 14.26 -22.02
CA LYS A 249 -19.10 13.07 -22.82
C LYS A 249 -19.58 12.01 -21.84
N ASN A 250 -20.90 11.94 -21.71
CA ASN A 250 -21.61 10.78 -21.18
C ASN A 250 -21.24 9.56 -22.04
N ASP A 251 -20.12 8.91 -21.71
CA ASP A 251 -19.87 7.53 -22.09
C ASP A 251 -20.46 6.63 -20.99
N ASP A 252 -21.77 6.77 -20.78
CA ASP A 252 -22.61 5.71 -20.24
C ASP A 252 -22.92 4.79 -21.41
N ASP A 253 -21.96 3.95 -21.77
CA ASP A 253 -22.12 2.68 -22.47
C ASP A 253 -20.72 2.10 -22.63
N ASP A 254 -20.46 1.00 -21.94
CA ASP A 254 -19.55 -0.01 -22.46
C ASP A 254 -19.83 -1.29 -21.70
N ASP A 255 -20.58 -2.13 -22.41
CA ASP A 255 -20.69 -3.54 -22.21
C ASP A 255 -19.34 -4.14 -21.85
N ASP A 256 -19.45 -5.01 -20.87
CA ASP A 256 -18.39 -5.58 -20.10
C ASP A 256 -17.82 -6.76 -20.94
N ASP A 257 -17.33 -6.51 -22.16
CA ASP A 257 -16.70 -7.53 -23.02
C ASP A 257 -15.17 -7.53 -22.80
N ASP A 258 -14.79 -8.05 -21.64
CA ASP A 258 -13.49 -8.71 -21.52
C ASP A 258 -13.64 -10.09 -22.18
N GLU A 259 -13.42 -10.18 -23.50
CA GLU A 259 -13.24 -11.47 -24.19
C GLU A 259 -12.00 -12.17 -23.61
N ASP A 260 -12.20 -12.99 -22.58
CA ASP A 260 -11.28 -14.06 -22.25
C ASP A 260 -11.66 -15.26 -23.14
N GLU A 261 -10.75 -15.68 -24.02
CA GLU A 261 -10.84 -16.97 -24.73
C GLU A 261 -10.95 -18.10 -23.70
N ASP A 262 -12.17 -18.61 -23.47
CA ASP A 262 -12.43 -19.77 -22.64
C ASP A 262 -12.16 -21.06 -23.44
N ASP A 263 -11.25 -21.87 -22.91
CA ASP A 263 -11.11 -23.28 -23.25
C ASP A 263 -12.25 -24.07 -22.57
N SER A 264 -12.94 -24.85 -23.40
CA SER A 264 -14.26 -25.46 -23.17
C SER A 264 -14.32 -26.54 -22.07
N GLY A 265 -15.47 -26.65 -21.38
CA GLY A 265 -15.92 -27.96 -20.86
C GLY A 265 -16.89 -28.03 -19.68
N VAL A 266 -18.19 -28.10 -20.03
CA VAL A 266 -19.27 -28.92 -19.40
C VAL A 266 -20.30 -28.26 -18.46
N HIS A 267 -21.55 -28.50 -18.85
CA HIS A 267 -22.86 -28.07 -18.38
C HIS A 267 -23.33 -28.52 -16.99
N GLY A 268 -24.29 -27.73 -16.48
CA GLY A 268 -25.37 -28.09 -15.55
C GLY A 268 -25.31 -27.23 -14.29
N GLY A 269 -26.31 -26.46 -13.84
CA GLY A 269 -27.74 -26.36 -14.12
C GLY A 269 -28.39 -25.83 -12.82
N ASP A 270 -29.28 -24.87 -12.97
CA ASP A 270 -30.37 -24.45 -12.05
C ASP A 270 -30.17 -23.45 -10.89
N LEU A 271 -30.78 -22.27 -11.11
CA LEU A 271 -31.85 -21.57 -10.35
C LEU A 271 -31.57 -20.81 -9.02
N ASP A 272 -31.70 -19.49 -9.13
CA ASP A 272 -32.42 -18.47 -8.34
C ASP A 272 -32.38 -18.46 -6.79
N LEU A 273 -32.07 -17.27 -6.23
CA LEU A 273 -33.05 -16.42 -5.51
C LEU A 273 -32.41 -15.10 -5.02
N ASP A 274 -33.08 -14.00 -5.40
CA ASP A 274 -32.88 -12.62 -4.96
C ASP A 274 -32.97 -12.45 -3.44
N LEU A 275 -32.18 -11.51 -2.88
CA LEU A 275 -32.62 -10.65 -1.78
C LEU A 275 -31.78 -9.36 -1.73
N ASP A 276 -32.48 -8.26 -2.04
CA ASP A 276 -32.07 -6.87 -1.92
C ASP A 276 -31.81 -6.49 -0.46
N HIS A 277 -30.83 -5.62 -0.20
CA HIS A 277 -30.88 -4.68 0.92
C HIS A 277 -30.03 -3.44 0.61
N GLU A 278 -30.74 -2.32 0.46
CA GLU A 278 -30.22 -0.97 0.47
C GLU A 278 -29.65 -0.64 1.86
N ASP A 279 -28.53 0.09 1.91
CA ASP A 279 -28.26 0.96 3.07
C ASP A 279 -27.43 2.17 2.64
N GLN A 280 -28.11 3.32 2.63
CA GLN A 280 -27.52 4.65 2.49
C GLN A 280 -26.87 5.05 3.81
N THR A 281 -25.72 5.73 3.77
CA THR A 281 -25.44 6.78 4.79
C THR A 281 -24.49 7.85 4.26
N VAL A 282 -25.07 9.03 4.08
CA VAL A 282 -24.44 10.35 4.02
C VAL A 282 -23.88 10.71 5.40
N ILE A 283 -22.71 11.34 5.46
CA ILE A 283 -22.41 12.31 6.53
C ILE A 283 -21.61 13.48 5.96
N ASN A 284 -22.31 14.58 5.73
CA ASN A 284 -21.74 15.93 5.65
C ASN A 284 -21.23 16.34 7.04
N GLY A 285 -20.12 17.06 7.06
CA GLY A 285 -19.58 17.68 8.26
C GLY A 285 -18.65 18.83 7.89
N SER A 286 -19.22 19.88 7.28
CA SER A 286 -18.65 21.22 7.35
C SER A 286 -18.71 21.70 8.80
N LEU A 287 -17.63 22.33 9.27
CA LEU A 287 -17.74 23.45 10.20
C LEU A 287 -16.58 24.42 9.95
N SER A 288 -17.02 25.62 9.62
CA SER A 288 -16.34 26.88 9.41
C SER A 288 -15.63 27.41 10.66
N ASP A 289 -14.61 28.22 10.38
CA ASP A 289 -14.13 29.40 11.09
C ASP A 289 -14.68 29.71 12.49
N THR A 290 -13.78 29.75 13.46
CA THR A 290 -13.46 30.93 14.28
C THR A 290 -12.04 30.80 14.84
#